data_AF-A0A7C0X0N9-F1
#
_entry.id   AF-A0A7C0X0N9-F1
#
_cell.length_a   1.000
_cell.length_b   1.000
_cell.length_c   1.000
_cell.angle_alpha   90.00
_cell.angle_beta   90.00
_cell.angle_gamma   90.00
#
_symmetry.space_group_name_H-M   'P 1'
#
loop_
_entity.id
_entity.type
_entity.pdbx_description
1 polymer ?
#
loop_
_entity_poly.entity_id
_entity_poly.type
_entity_poly.pdbx_seq_one_letter_code
_entity_poly.pdbx_strand_id
1 'polypeptide(L)' 'GEGVMILTDMFGGTPSNISLSFLEQDRVEVVTGVNLPMVIYALTKREGKKLGELAQILKNNACSNISVASEILSAPPKG' A
#
# COMPACT_ATOMS: atom_id res chain seq x y z
N GLY A 1 12.94 15.82 -7.56
CA GLY A 1 11.58 15.55 -7.06
C GLY A 1 11.67 14.89 -5.70
N GLU A 2 10.56 14.79 -4.97
CA GLU A 2 10.47 14.23 -3.60
C GLU A 2 10.56 12.68 -3.54
N GLY A 3 11.05 12.07 -4.63
CA GLY A 3 11.20 10.64 -4.83
C GLY A 3 9.99 9.95 -5.51
N VAL A 4 10.02 8.63 -5.60
CA VAL A 4 9.09 7.80 -6.40
C VAL A 4 8.58 6.63 -5.56
N MET A 5 7.26 6.43 -5.58
CA MET A 5 6.62 5.25 -4.97
C MET A 5 6.15 4.31 -6.07
N ILE A 6 6.56 3.04 -5.99
CA ILE A 6 6.19 1.99 -6.93
C ILE A 6 5.18 1.07 -6.24
N LEU A 7 3.99 0.94 -6.83
CA LEU A 7 2.96 0.00 -6.38
C LEU A 7 2.90 -1.19 -7.35
N THR A 8 2.99 -2.41 -6.84
CA THR A 8 2.92 -3.64 -7.65
C THR A 8 2.00 -4.68 -7.02
N ASP A 9 1.58 -5.66 -7.80
CA ASP A 9 0.71 -6.75 -7.36
C ASP A 9 1.40 -7.71 -6.37
N MET A 10 2.62 -8.17 -6.66
CA MET A 10 3.32 -9.20 -5.89
C MET A 10 4.83 -8.95 -5.81
N PHE A 11 5.49 -9.57 -4.82
CA PHE A 11 6.95 -9.66 -4.77
C PHE A 11 7.42 -10.80 -5.69
N GLY A 12 8.38 -10.52 -6.57
CA GLY A 12 9.20 -11.56 -7.22
C GLY A 12 8.72 -12.07 -8.59
N GLY A 13 7.65 -11.51 -9.17
CA GLY A 13 7.43 -11.61 -10.61
C GLY A 13 8.26 -10.52 -11.29
N THR A 14 9.06 -10.79 -12.32
CA THR A 14 9.81 -9.76 -13.09
C THR A 14 8.83 -8.67 -13.55
N PRO A 15 8.69 -7.54 -12.81
CA PRO A 15 9.61 -6.40 -12.66
C PRO A 15 10.12 -6.15 -11.22
N SER A 16 9.75 -6.97 -10.22
CA SER A 16 10.05 -6.73 -8.80
C SER A 16 11.55 -6.73 -8.45
N ASN A 17 12.38 -7.46 -9.20
CA ASN A 17 13.84 -7.48 -8.96
C ASN A 17 14.51 -6.17 -9.41
N ILE A 18 13.96 -5.52 -10.44
CA ILE A 18 14.47 -4.24 -10.95
C ILE A 18 14.12 -3.13 -9.96
N SER A 19 12.90 -3.14 -9.39
CA SER A 19 12.49 -2.17 -8.38
C SER A 19 13.28 -2.27 -7.07
N LEU A 20 13.75 -3.47 -6.69
CA LEU A 20 14.64 -3.67 -5.54
C LEU A 20 16.03 -3.08 -5.77
N SER A 21 16.58 -3.20 -7.00
CA SER A 21 17.86 -2.57 -7.36
C SER A 21 17.82 -1.05 -7.39
N PHE A 22 16.62 -0.47 -7.48
CA PHE A 22 16.39 0.97 -7.42
C PHE A 22 16.04 1.48 -6.02
N LEU A 23 15.97 0.62 -4.99
CA LEU A 23 15.75 1.08 -3.62
C LEU A 23 16.88 2.02 -3.21
N GLU A 24 16.58 3.30 -3.26
CA GLU A 24 17.40 4.37 -2.72
C GLU A 24 16.60 4.96 -1.57
N GLN A 25 17.17 4.91 -0.36
CA GLN A 25 16.54 5.48 0.82
C GLN A 25 16.12 6.94 0.55
N ASP A 26 14.88 7.26 0.90
CA ASP A 26 14.25 8.57 0.66
C ASP A 26 14.12 9.01 -0.81
N ARG A 27 14.36 8.11 -1.77
CA ARG A 27 14.23 8.37 -3.21
C ARG A 27 13.31 7.41 -3.94
N VAL A 28 13.34 6.13 -3.60
CA VAL A 28 12.49 5.11 -4.22
C VAL A 28 11.99 4.15 -3.15
N GLU A 29 10.68 3.95 -3.11
CA GLU A 29 10.04 3.02 -2.19
C GLU A 29 9.08 2.10 -2.95
N VAL A 30 9.00 0.83 -2.53
CA VAL A 30 8.21 -0.20 -3.23
C VAL A 30 7.20 -0.82 -2.29
N VAL A 31 5.92 -0.80 -2.67
CA VAL A 31 4.83 -1.47 -1.94
C VAL A 31 4.16 -2.48 -2.86
N THR A 32 4.11 -3.74 -2.43
CA THR A 32 3.47 -4.83 -3.17
C THR A 32 2.08 -5.13 -2.62
N GLY A 33 1.31 -5.98 -3.31
CA GLY A 33 -0.04 -6.35 -2.88
C GLY A 33 -1.04 -5.21 -3.07
N VAL A 34 -0.84 -4.39 -4.11
CA VAL A 34 -1.67 -3.21 -4.34
C VAL A 34 -3.15 -3.61 -4.43
N ASN A 35 -3.98 -2.89 -3.68
CA ASN A 35 -5.43 -3.01 -3.73
C ASN A 35 -6.07 -1.62 -3.92
N LEU A 36 -7.37 -1.58 -4.20
CA LEU A 36 -8.06 -0.34 -4.49
C LEU A 36 -7.99 0.69 -3.34
N PRO A 37 -8.23 0.33 -2.05
CA PRO A 37 -8.03 1.24 -0.92
C PRO A 37 -6.63 1.86 -0.89
N MET A 38 -5.59 1.06 -1.13
CA MET A 38 -4.20 1.52 -1.16
C MET A 38 -3.99 2.60 -2.23
N VAL A 39 -4.52 2.42 -3.44
CA VAL A 39 -4.39 3.41 -4.54
C VAL A 39 -5.10 4.72 -4.18
N ILE A 40 -6.31 4.64 -3.62
CA ILE A 40 -7.07 5.83 -3.19
C ILE A 40 -6.28 6.59 -2.10
N TYR A 41 -5.73 5.88 -1.12
CA TYR A 41 -4.91 6.51 -0.08
C TYR A 41 -3.61 7.11 -0.63
N ALA A 42 -2.96 6.45 -1.59
CA ALA A 42 -1.74 6.97 -2.21
C ALA A 42 -1.97 8.31 -2.91
N LEU A 43 -3.12 8.47 -3.58
CA LEU A 43 -3.48 9.71 -4.27
C LEU A 43 -3.92 10.81 -3.30
N THR A 44 -4.58 10.46 -2.20
CA THR A 44 -5.22 11.42 -1.29
C THR A 44 -4.40 11.78 -0.06
N LYS A 45 -3.40 10.97 0.32
CA LYS A 45 -2.61 11.16 1.56
C LYS A 45 -1.13 11.45 1.32
N ARG A 46 -0.68 11.50 0.06
CA ARG A 46 0.74 11.74 -0.30
C ARG A 46 1.30 13.10 0.10
N GLU A 47 0.47 14.14 0.19
CA GLU A 47 0.95 15.49 0.49
C GLU A 47 1.57 15.58 1.89
N GLY A 48 2.76 16.20 1.96
CA GLY A 48 3.47 16.47 3.21
C GLY A 48 4.07 15.26 3.91
N LYS A 49 4.21 14.11 3.24
CA LYS A 49 4.75 12.87 3.84
C LYS A 49 6.05 12.45 3.18
N LYS A 50 6.93 11.88 4.00
CA LYS A 50 8.09 11.16 3.47
C LYS A 50 7.65 9.84 2.85
N LEU A 51 8.41 9.36 1.86
CA LEU A 51 8.14 8.09 1.16
C LEU A 51 7.94 6.91 2.10
N GLY A 52 8.83 6.73 3.08
CA GLY A 52 8.74 5.64 4.05
C GLY A 52 7.51 5.76 4.97
N GLU A 53 7.12 6.97 5.35
CA GLU A 53 5.90 7.21 6.14
C GLU A 53 4.65 6.86 5.33
N LEU A 54 4.58 7.33 4.08
CA LEU A 54 3.50 7.01 3.16
C LEU A 54 3.40 5.49 2.94
N ALA A 55 4.52 4.79 2.74
CA ALA A 55 4.52 3.35 2.53
C ALA A 55 3.93 2.57 3.72
N GLN A 56 4.26 2.96 4.95
CA GLN A 56 3.67 2.33 6.14
C GLN A 56 2.17 2.61 6.26
N ILE A 57 1.73 3.82 5.95
CA ILE A 57 0.30 4.17 5.94
C ILE A 57 -0.44 3.31 4.90
N LEU A 58 0.13 3.17 3.69
CA LEU A 58 -0.46 2.37 2.62
C LEU A 58 -0.56 0.90 2.99
N LYS A 59 0.51 0.31 3.56
CA LYS A 59 0.51 -1.08 4.04
C LYS A 59 -0.58 -1.29 5.10
N ASN A 60 -0.61 -0.45 6.13
CA ASN A 60 -1.55 -0.58 7.23
C ASN A 60 -3.00 -0.45 6.73
N ASN A 61 -3.28 0.56 5.89
CA ASN A 61 -4.61 0.75 5.33
C ASN A 61 -5.02 -0.41 4.42
N ALA A 62 -4.13 -0.91 3.57
CA ALA A 62 -4.41 -2.04 2.71
C ALA A 62 -4.83 -3.27 3.52
N CYS A 63 -4.11 -3.59 4.60
CA CYS A 63 -4.44 -4.72 5.47
C CYS A 63 -5.76 -4.51 6.23
N SER A 64 -6.01 -3.32 6.77
CA SER A 64 -7.24 -3.03 7.52
C SER A 64 -8.50 -3.01 6.67
N ASN A 65 -8.38 -2.91 5.34
CA ASN A 65 -9.51 -2.91 4.41
C ASN A 65 -9.75 -4.28 3.73
N ILE A 66 -9.09 -5.33 4.22
CA ILE A 66 -9.40 -6.71 3.83
C ILE A 66 -10.39 -7.25 4.85
N SER A 67 -11.58 -7.63 4.39
CA SER A 67 -12.62 -8.18 5.24
C SER A 67 -13.39 -9.26 4.51
N VAL A 68 -13.85 -10.27 5.25
CA VAL A 68 -14.72 -11.31 4.71
C VAL A 68 -16.17 -10.86 4.89
N ALA A 69 -16.92 -10.75 3.79
CA ALA A 69 -18.30 -10.26 3.83
C ALA A 69 -19.20 -11.08 4.76
N SER A 70 -19.03 -12.40 4.81
CA SER A 70 -19.81 -13.26 5.71
C SER A 70 -19.51 -12.98 7.18
N GLU A 71 -18.28 -12.61 7.57
CA GLU A 71 -17.93 -12.24 8.96
C GLU A 71 -18.62 -10.94 9.39
N ILE A 72 -18.75 -9.99 8.46
CA ILE A 72 -19.45 -8.71 8.72
C ILE A 72 -20.95 -8.93 8.86
N LEU A 73 -21.54 -9.76 7.99
CA LEU A 73 -22.98 -9.96 7.90
C LEU A 73 -23.53 -10.96 8.93
N SER A 74 -22.68 -11.81 9.51
CA SER A 74 -23.07 -12.78 10.54
C SER A 74 -22.98 -12.25 11.97
N ALA A 75 -22.47 -11.03 12.16
CA ALA A 75 -22.52 -10.36 13.45
C ALA A 75 -23.99 -10.10 13.82
N PRO A 76 -24.48 -10.59 14.98
CA PRO A 76 -25.83 -10.28 15.42
C PRO A 76 -25.98 -8.75 15.54
N PRO A 77 -27.13 -8.17 15.16
CA PRO A 77 -27.35 -6.74 15.29
C PRO A 77 -27.10 -6.35 16.75
N LYS A 78 -26.22 -5.36 16.97
CA LYS A 78 -26.02 -4.78 18.28
C LYS A 78 -27.29 -4.02 18.65
N GLY A 79 -28.18 -4.70 19.37
CA GLY A 79 -29.23 -4.07 20.17
C GLY A 79 -28.66 -3.36 21.38
#